data_AF-A0A4Q0YMB3-F1
#
_entry.id   AF-A0A4Q0YMB3-F1
#
_cell.length_a   1.000
_cell.length_b   1.000
_cell.length_c   1.000
_cell.angle_alpha   90.00
_cell.angle_beta   90.00
_cell.angle_gamma   90.00
#
_symmetry.space_group_name_H-M   'P 1'
#
loop_
_entity.id
_entity.type
_entity.pdbx_description
1 polymer ?
#
loop_
_entity_poly.entity_id
_entity_poly.type
_entity_poly.pdbx_seq_one_letter_code
_entity_poly.pdbx_strand_id
1 'polypeptide(L)'
;MRVNEKGQQRRTMRNPRDVMQPERLGAMHQTRISFVRSLLRKMIRENWTVAATLWDMNPQGYGTSVYTLTTPENDYQLIVFSNAIEDHERCDRVIAEKWDVTFALVRGKVSDDDLENLRQNVPLQEAGRNSTQVLVLARANKSVRVFEHLVAALSQGSQPDGDILASVGYILRTTAVYGNGKFGIADFETLANSDFSSSFSAQMCAVFILRQFSLDWVHYLAEIHGGDNAVTLAPEFQRYLGVGNATGLGMAPYLLRHPCVVDQWMTQREHALSDVLEQPVEDTVCNTLVTYLNMASVHLSQVITIDDDQRARNHKAAEELPVIAAQANALCRQTGSHWRALMEYASHYSFDAQEALVACLLELYPDLVDRFEQQMNTVEEMAIQPGVTVGEMVDVLERRYQWALDIDFSEPENQYWFWYRSQDKEEPRLGVRGEEPGEEHELPLDVGRQVNAFYAVLKAEDRETSLARFLLENPRFRQIARRSFTLGNREMGDIQINSIGQHSKPMHLLRCKLSMFGATKFDPRSDRWVRVTLFQGAPLLDDLSDKQVNDHWIFPVLPVVSPDNNKEREQHQ
;
A
#
# COMPACT_ATOMS: atom_id res chain seq x y z
N MET A 1 -21.35 1.11 -27.74
CA MET A 1 -21.68 2.10 -26.70
C MET A 1 -21.72 3.47 -27.34
N ARG A 2 -22.88 4.16 -27.31
CA ARG A 2 -22.94 5.58 -27.70
C ARG A 2 -22.29 6.39 -26.59
N VAL A 3 -21.20 7.06 -26.92
CA VAL A 3 -20.47 7.96 -26.04
C VAL A 3 -21.42 9.09 -25.63
N ASN A 4 -21.57 9.26 -24.33
CA ASN A 4 -22.32 10.37 -23.75
C ASN A 4 -21.43 11.60 -23.87
N GLU A 5 -21.57 12.35 -24.96
CA GLU A 5 -20.95 13.67 -25.13
C GLU A 5 -21.67 14.68 -24.22
N LYS A 6 -21.23 14.76 -22.96
CA LYS A 6 -21.26 16.01 -22.21
C LYS A 6 -19.82 16.38 -21.93
N GLY A 7 -19.40 17.55 -22.42
CA GLY A 7 -18.01 18.00 -22.48
C GLY A 7 -17.21 17.74 -21.22
N GLN A 8 -16.45 16.65 -21.22
CA GLN A 8 -15.26 16.51 -20.40
C GLN A 8 -14.17 17.29 -21.13
N GLN A 9 -13.77 18.44 -20.58
CA GLN A 9 -12.48 19.02 -20.94
C GLN A 9 -11.44 17.89 -20.87
N ARG A 10 -10.70 17.69 -21.96
CA ARG A 10 -9.68 16.67 -22.04
C ARG A 10 -8.60 17.01 -20.99
N ARG A 11 -8.57 16.25 -19.90
CA ARG A 11 -7.59 16.43 -18.82
C ARG A 11 -6.18 16.25 -19.35
N THR A 12 -5.28 17.16 -18.98
CA THR A 12 -3.86 17.09 -19.37
C THR A 12 -3.10 16.31 -18.29
N MET A 13 -3.12 14.99 -18.40
CA MET A 13 -2.38 14.06 -17.54
C MET A 13 -0.91 13.95 -17.99
N ARG A 14 -0.04 13.47 -17.10
CA ARG A 14 1.33 13.10 -17.47
C ARG A 14 1.31 11.95 -18.46
N ASN A 15 2.34 11.84 -19.30
CA ASN A 15 2.41 10.78 -20.29
C ASN A 15 2.50 9.42 -19.57
N PRO A 16 1.73 8.40 -19.98
CA PRO A 16 1.85 7.07 -19.38
C PRO A 16 3.25 6.46 -19.52
N ARG A 17 4.01 6.85 -20.54
CA ARG A 17 5.43 6.49 -20.67
C ARG A 17 6.31 7.00 -19.54
N ASP A 18 5.90 8.04 -18.84
CA ASP A 18 6.60 8.58 -17.67
C ASP A 18 6.03 8.01 -16.38
N VAL A 19 4.69 7.93 -16.28
CA VAL A 19 3.99 7.47 -15.07
C VAL A 19 4.24 5.98 -14.80
N MET A 20 4.20 5.15 -15.84
CA MET A 20 4.28 3.69 -15.71
C MET A 20 5.72 3.15 -15.71
N GLN A 21 6.72 4.02 -15.58
CA GLN A 21 8.12 3.62 -15.38
C GLN A 21 8.31 3.03 -13.98
N PRO A 22 8.96 1.86 -13.84
CA PRO A 22 9.15 1.21 -12.54
C PRO A 22 9.79 2.13 -11.50
N GLU A 23 10.83 2.87 -11.86
CA GLU A 23 11.56 3.76 -10.96
C GLU A 23 10.66 4.85 -10.37
N ARG A 24 9.77 5.43 -11.19
CA ARG A 24 8.78 6.42 -10.74
C ARG A 24 7.68 5.79 -9.90
N LEU A 25 7.11 4.65 -10.33
CA LEU A 25 6.13 3.90 -9.56
C LEU A 25 6.70 3.51 -8.18
N GLY A 26 7.98 3.16 -8.14
CA GLY A 26 8.72 2.86 -6.93
C GLY A 26 9.16 4.08 -6.13
N ALA A 27 8.90 5.30 -6.58
CA ALA A 27 9.12 6.54 -5.83
C ALA A 27 7.83 7.08 -5.20
N MET A 28 6.69 6.45 -5.46
CA MET A 28 5.38 6.90 -4.96
C MET A 28 5.29 6.87 -3.43
N HIS A 29 4.52 7.82 -2.91
CA HIS A 29 4.13 7.94 -1.51
C HIS A 29 2.62 7.73 -1.35
N GLN A 30 2.18 7.48 -0.12
CA GLN A 30 0.76 7.55 0.20
C GLN A 30 0.19 8.93 -0.17
N THR A 31 -1.08 8.95 -0.52
CA THR A 31 -1.85 10.14 -0.91
C THR A 31 -3.23 10.07 -0.28
N ARG A 32 -4.01 11.16 -0.36
CA ARG A 32 -5.40 11.17 0.10
C ARG A 32 -6.22 9.98 -0.38
N ILE A 33 -6.07 9.53 -1.63
CA ILE A 33 -6.86 8.42 -2.21
C ILE A 33 -6.29 7.02 -1.94
N SER A 34 -5.27 6.90 -1.09
CA SER A 34 -4.73 5.60 -0.66
C SER A 34 -5.72 4.84 0.22
N PHE A 35 -5.71 3.51 0.18
CA PHE A 35 -6.80 2.70 0.73
C PHE A 35 -7.01 2.89 2.24
N VAL A 36 -5.94 3.01 3.03
CA VAL A 36 -6.04 3.33 4.47
C VAL A 36 -6.69 4.69 4.72
N ARG A 37 -6.40 5.70 3.88
CA ARG A 37 -6.95 7.06 4.01
C ARG A 37 -8.44 7.07 3.70
N SER A 38 -8.80 6.46 2.57
CA SER A 38 -10.19 6.34 2.11
C SER A 38 -11.04 5.52 3.07
N LEU A 39 -10.48 4.45 3.65
CA LEU A 39 -11.15 3.66 4.68
C LEU A 39 -11.46 4.50 5.92
N LEU A 40 -10.48 5.22 6.49
CA LEU A 40 -10.74 6.00 7.70
C LEU A 40 -11.77 7.12 7.46
N ARG A 41 -11.69 7.83 6.32
CA ARG A 41 -12.73 8.81 5.95
C ARG A 41 -14.11 8.17 5.83
N LYS A 42 -14.21 6.96 5.27
CA LYS A 42 -15.48 6.20 5.23
C LYS A 42 -15.98 5.89 6.64
N MET A 43 -15.11 5.35 7.51
CA MET A 43 -15.44 5.03 8.91
C MET A 43 -16.01 6.25 9.64
N ILE A 44 -15.36 7.41 9.52
CA ILE A 44 -15.79 8.68 10.14
C ILE A 44 -17.13 9.14 9.56
N ARG A 45 -17.24 9.22 8.22
CA ARG A 45 -18.44 9.68 7.51
C ARG A 45 -19.68 8.86 7.87
N GLU A 46 -19.50 7.55 7.99
CA GLU A 46 -20.56 6.59 8.27
C GLU A 46 -20.73 6.31 9.77
N ASN A 47 -19.95 6.97 10.64
CA ASN A 47 -19.99 6.84 12.11
C ASN A 47 -19.80 5.38 12.57
N TRP A 48 -18.85 4.67 11.96
CA TRP A 48 -18.48 3.32 12.39
C TRP A 48 -17.91 3.38 13.81
N THR A 49 -18.25 2.40 14.64
CA THR A 49 -17.75 2.30 16.01
C THR A 49 -16.96 1.02 16.20
N VAL A 50 -15.95 1.06 17.05
CA VAL A 50 -15.19 -0.12 17.46
C VAL A 50 -15.05 -0.11 18.97
N ALA A 51 -15.32 -1.24 19.61
CA ALA A 51 -15.18 -1.39 21.05
C ALA A 51 -14.54 -2.73 21.40
N ALA A 52 -13.65 -2.74 22.40
CA ALA A 52 -13.17 -3.98 23.00
C ALA A 52 -14.32 -4.62 23.79
N THR A 53 -14.84 -5.75 23.29
CA THR A 53 -15.97 -6.47 23.89
C THR A 53 -15.54 -7.68 24.71
N LEU A 54 -14.30 -8.15 24.53
CA LEU A 54 -13.66 -9.15 25.38
C LEU A 54 -12.20 -8.80 25.56
N TRP A 55 -11.72 -8.82 26.81
CA TRP A 55 -10.32 -8.70 27.16
C TRP A 55 -9.97 -9.77 28.21
N ASP A 56 -9.61 -10.96 27.73
CA ASP A 56 -9.23 -12.12 28.54
C ASP A 56 -7.72 -12.36 28.40
N MET A 57 -6.95 -11.56 29.13
CA MET A 57 -5.48 -11.55 29.09
C MET A 57 -4.94 -11.86 30.48
N ASN A 58 -3.94 -12.73 30.55
CA ASN A 58 -3.22 -12.98 31.80
C ASN A 58 -2.27 -11.82 32.14
N PRO A 59 -1.70 -11.76 33.36
CA PRO A 59 -0.79 -10.69 33.76
C PRO A 59 0.49 -10.57 32.91
N GLN A 60 0.83 -11.59 32.12
CA GLN A 60 1.95 -11.55 31.17
C GLN A 60 1.53 -11.02 29.78
N GLY A 61 0.25 -10.69 29.60
CA GLY A 61 -0.30 -10.16 28.36
C GLY A 61 -0.53 -11.23 27.29
N TYR A 62 -0.82 -12.47 27.68
CA TYR A 62 -1.19 -13.56 26.78
C TYR A 62 -2.65 -13.97 27.00
N GLY A 63 -3.35 -14.29 25.92
CA GLY A 63 -4.78 -14.60 25.98
C GLY A 63 -5.53 -14.20 24.72
N THR A 64 -6.79 -13.83 24.89
CA THR A 64 -7.72 -13.49 23.80
C THR A 64 -8.36 -12.14 24.02
N SER A 65 -8.41 -11.32 22.97
CA SER A 65 -9.23 -10.10 22.95
C SER A 65 -10.13 -10.09 21.73
N VAL A 66 -11.32 -9.50 21.87
CA VAL A 66 -12.28 -9.32 20.76
C VAL A 66 -12.67 -7.86 20.68
N TYR A 67 -12.50 -7.28 19.49
CA TYR A 67 -13.00 -5.95 19.15
C TYR A 67 -14.21 -6.10 18.25
N THR A 68 -15.35 -5.54 18.65
CA THR A 68 -16.54 -5.48 17.81
C THR A 68 -16.55 -4.18 17.02
N LEU A 69 -16.54 -4.29 15.70
CA LEU A 69 -16.76 -3.21 14.75
C LEU A 69 -18.24 -3.20 14.34
N THR A 70 -18.91 -2.07 14.51
CA THR A 70 -20.29 -1.87 14.07
C THR A 70 -20.33 -0.81 12.97
N THR A 71 -20.86 -1.18 11.82
CA THR A 71 -21.15 -0.29 10.69
C THR A 71 -22.65 -0.01 10.63
N PRO A 72 -23.13 0.89 9.74
CA PRO A 72 -24.57 1.10 9.57
C PRO A 72 -25.34 -0.16 9.16
N GLU A 73 -24.69 -1.11 8.49
CA GLU A 73 -25.35 -2.28 7.88
C GLU A 73 -24.98 -3.61 8.54
N ASN A 74 -23.80 -3.74 9.14
CA ASN A 74 -23.30 -5.01 9.64
C ASN A 74 -22.47 -4.85 10.93
N ASP A 75 -22.38 -5.95 11.69
CA ASP A 75 -21.39 -6.13 12.74
C ASP A 75 -20.26 -7.04 12.26
N TYR A 76 -19.06 -6.78 12.73
CA TYR A 76 -17.86 -7.60 12.52
C TYR A 76 -17.09 -7.72 13.84
N GLN A 77 -16.31 -8.79 13.98
CA GLN A 77 -15.44 -8.98 15.14
C GLN A 77 -14.01 -9.26 14.70
N LEU A 78 -13.06 -8.48 15.24
CA LEU A 78 -11.65 -8.80 15.18
C LEU A 78 -11.30 -9.62 16.43
N ILE A 79 -10.98 -10.89 16.24
CA ILE A 79 -10.49 -11.78 17.29
C ILE A 79 -8.98 -11.80 17.24
N VAL A 80 -8.34 -11.54 18.37
CA VAL A 80 -6.88 -11.47 18.51
C VAL A 80 -6.44 -12.48 19.57
N PHE A 81 -5.54 -13.37 19.19
CA PHE A 81 -4.88 -14.34 20.08
C PHE A 81 -3.43 -13.90 20.31
N SER A 82 -3.07 -13.65 21.57
CA SER A 82 -1.72 -13.30 22.01
C SER A 82 -1.06 -14.49 22.70
N ASN A 83 0.11 -14.91 22.25
CA ASN A 83 0.81 -16.09 22.74
C ASN A 83 2.23 -15.77 23.21
N ALA A 84 2.70 -16.57 24.18
CA ALA A 84 4.12 -16.59 24.55
C ALA A 84 4.90 -17.33 23.47
N ILE A 85 5.95 -16.68 22.95
CA ILE A 85 6.93 -17.29 22.05
C ILE A 85 8.33 -16.86 22.47
N GLU A 86 9.30 -17.76 22.27
CA GLU A 86 10.70 -17.50 22.58
C GLU A 86 11.32 -16.53 21.56
N ASP A 87 12.35 -15.77 21.96
CA ASP A 87 12.97 -14.75 21.10
C ASP A 87 13.51 -15.30 19.78
N HIS A 88 14.10 -16.50 19.82
CA HIS A 88 14.66 -17.15 18.63
C HIS A 88 13.58 -17.69 17.67
N GLU A 89 12.32 -17.78 18.12
CA GLU A 89 11.18 -18.20 17.30
C GLU A 89 10.57 -17.02 16.52
N ARG A 90 10.90 -15.77 16.89
CA ARG A 90 10.44 -14.56 16.20
C ARG A 90 11.15 -14.39 14.86
N CYS A 91 10.42 -14.64 13.78
CA CYS A 91 10.92 -14.46 12.42
C CYS A 91 10.00 -13.56 11.57
N ASP A 92 10.59 -12.70 10.76
CA ASP A 92 9.87 -11.81 9.84
C ASP A 92 9.47 -12.46 8.52
N ARG A 93 9.85 -13.71 8.34
CA ARG A 93 9.56 -14.45 7.11
C ARG A 93 8.22 -15.14 7.27
N VAL A 94 7.51 -15.24 6.15
CA VAL A 94 6.22 -15.93 6.06
C VAL A 94 6.32 -17.42 6.46
N ILE A 95 7.52 -17.99 6.43
CA ILE A 95 7.80 -19.38 6.80
C ILE A 95 7.89 -19.63 8.31
N ALA A 96 7.78 -18.60 9.16
CA ALA A 96 7.71 -18.81 10.60
C ALA A 96 6.54 -19.75 10.96
N GLU A 97 6.62 -20.40 12.12
CA GLU A 97 5.57 -21.29 12.63
C GLU A 97 4.82 -20.71 13.83
N LYS A 98 5.41 -19.69 14.48
CA LYS A 98 4.86 -19.04 15.67
C LYS A 98 4.95 -17.53 15.55
N TRP A 99 3.99 -16.86 16.18
CA TRP A 99 3.89 -15.40 16.21
C TRP A 99 3.40 -14.95 17.58
N ASP A 100 3.81 -13.76 18.00
CA ASP A 100 3.29 -13.14 19.23
C ASP A 100 1.78 -12.99 19.15
N VAL A 101 1.27 -12.64 17.97
CA VAL A 101 -0.15 -12.38 17.74
C VAL A 101 -0.64 -13.04 16.46
N THR A 102 -1.80 -13.68 16.52
CA THR A 102 -2.57 -14.09 15.34
C THR A 102 -3.99 -13.53 15.46
N PHE A 103 -4.61 -13.16 14.35
CA PHE A 103 -5.92 -12.52 14.39
C PHE A 103 -6.77 -12.81 13.16
N ALA A 104 -8.08 -12.75 13.36
CA ALA A 104 -9.09 -12.96 12.34
C ALA A 104 -10.18 -11.89 12.41
N LEU A 105 -10.53 -11.30 11.27
CA LEU A 105 -11.72 -10.45 11.13
C LEU A 105 -12.87 -11.32 10.64
N VAL A 106 -13.95 -11.39 11.40
CA VAL A 106 -15.08 -12.27 11.15
C VAL A 106 -16.35 -11.44 10.94
N ARG A 107 -17.19 -11.87 10.00
CA ARG A 107 -18.52 -11.28 9.79
C ARG A 107 -19.49 -11.74 10.88
N GLY A 108 -20.15 -10.79 11.51
CA GLY A 108 -21.08 -11.03 12.61
C GLY A 108 -20.37 -11.27 13.94
N LYS A 109 -21.13 -11.80 14.90
CA LYS A 109 -20.65 -12.15 16.24
C LYS A 109 -20.28 -13.63 16.28
N VAL A 110 -19.16 -13.95 16.90
CA VAL A 110 -18.72 -15.33 17.11
C VAL A 110 -19.37 -15.91 18.37
N SER A 111 -19.80 -17.17 18.31
CA SER A 111 -20.16 -17.95 19.49
C SER A 111 -18.90 -18.41 20.24
N ASP A 112 -19.06 -18.95 21.46
CA ASP A 112 -17.94 -19.53 22.20
C ASP A 112 -17.32 -20.72 21.45
N ASP A 113 -18.15 -21.53 20.77
CA ASP A 113 -17.68 -22.64 19.93
C ASP A 113 -16.90 -22.13 18.71
N ASP A 114 -17.37 -21.05 18.06
CA ASP A 114 -16.64 -20.41 16.95
C ASP A 114 -15.30 -19.84 17.43
N LEU A 115 -15.28 -19.23 18.62
CA LEU A 115 -14.07 -18.66 19.21
C LEU A 115 -13.02 -19.74 19.47
N GLU A 116 -13.42 -20.89 20.02
CA GLU A 116 -12.51 -22.02 20.25
C GLU A 116 -12.04 -22.64 18.92
N ASN A 117 -12.92 -22.76 17.93
CA ASN A 117 -12.53 -23.20 16.59
C ASN A 117 -11.48 -22.26 15.97
N LEU A 118 -11.66 -20.95 16.07
CA LEU A 118 -10.69 -19.97 15.60
C LEU A 118 -9.37 -20.07 16.36
N ARG A 119 -9.41 -20.25 17.69
CA ARG A 119 -8.22 -20.40 18.53
C ARG A 119 -7.37 -21.59 18.08
N GLN A 120 -8.00 -22.69 17.70
CA GLN A 120 -7.30 -23.90 17.24
C GLN A 120 -6.78 -23.79 15.79
N ASN A 121 -7.44 -23.01 14.92
CA ASN A 121 -7.17 -23.04 13.48
C ASN A 121 -6.42 -21.82 12.95
N VAL A 122 -6.67 -20.62 13.49
CA VAL A 122 -6.03 -19.38 13.02
C VAL A 122 -4.50 -19.42 13.14
N PRO A 123 -3.92 -19.92 14.25
CA PRO A 123 -2.47 -20.04 14.36
C PRO A 123 -1.83 -21.04 13.38
N LEU A 124 -2.58 -22.04 12.90
CA LEU A 124 -2.07 -23.12 12.04
C LEU A 124 -1.88 -22.71 10.57
N GLN A 125 -2.46 -21.58 10.14
CA GLN A 125 -2.29 -21.03 8.79
C GLN A 125 -2.66 -22.03 7.69
N GLU A 126 -1.72 -22.47 6.85
CA GLU A 126 -1.95 -23.45 5.77
C GLU A 126 -2.53 -24.78 6.28
N ALA A 127 -2.15 -25.20 7.49
CA ALA A 127 -2.66 -26.43 8.10
C ALA A 127 -4.02 -26.25 8.79
N GLY A 128 -4.42 -24.99 9.07
CA GLY A 128 -5.69 -24.66 9.69
C GLY A 128 -6.87 -24.78 8.73
N ARG A 129 -8.07 -24.95 9.29
CA ARG A 129 -9.33 -24.92 8.53
C ARG A 129 -10.24 -23.87 9.15
N ASN A 130 -10.57 -22.86 8.36
CA ASN A 130 -11.43 -21.75 8.77
C ASN A 130 -12.79 -21.83 8.08
N SER A 131 -13.71 -20.95 8.49
CA SER A 131 -15.02 -20.82 7.88
C SER A 131 -15.08 -19.66 6.91
N THR A 132 -16.09 -19.67 6.04
CA THR A 132 -16.40 -18.58 5.11
C THR A 132 -16.90 -17.30 5.78
N GLN A 133 -17.06 -17.30 7.11
CA GLN A 133 -17.35 -16.08 7.88
C GLN A 133 -16.08 -15.29 8.20
N VAL A 134 -14.91 -15.93 8.16
CA VAL A 134 -13.62 -15.25 8.33
C VAL A 134 -13.32 -14.46 7.06
N LEU A 135 -13.24 -13.14 7.15
CA LEU A 135 -12.96 -12.25 6.03
C LEU A 135 -11.46 -12.02 5.85
N VAL A 136 -10.73 -11.94 6.97
CA VAL A 136 -9.30 -11.68 7.02
C VAL A 136 -8.66 -12.60 8.04
N LEU A 137 -7.50 -13.15 7.70
CA LEU A 137 -6.65 -13.89 8.62
C LEU A 137 -5.23 -13.34 8.53
N ALA A 138 -4.61 -13.06 9.66
CA ALA A 138 -3.31 -12.44 9.69
C ALA A 138 -2.54 -12.75 10.98
N ARG A 139 -1.28 -12.31 11.01
CA ARG A 139 -0.35 -12.55 12.10
C ARG A 139 0.67 -11.43 12.23
N ALA A 140 1.15 -11.22 13.45
CA ALA A 140 2.07 -10.15 13.80
C ALA A 140 3.04 -10.55 14.92
N ASN A 141 4.22 -9.93 14.88
CA ASN A 141 5.23 -10.02 15.93
C ASN A 141 5.43 -8.67 16.60
N LYS A 142 5.83 -8.69 17.87
CA LYS A 142 6.24 -7.49 18.59
C LYS A 142 7.55 -6.94 18.03
N SER A 143 7.63 -5.62 17.93
CA SER A 143 8.92 -4.93 17.92
C SER A 143 9.46 -4.92 19.35
N VAL A 144 10.17 -5.98 19.76
CA VAL A 144 10.57 -6.25 21.15
C VAL A 144 11.15 -5.01 21.83
N ARG A 145 12.14 -4.36 21.21
CA ARG A 145 12.78 -3.16 21.74
C ARG A 145 11.80 -2.01 22.01
N VAL A 146 10.88 -1.72 21.08
CA VAL A 146 9.91 -0.63 21.25
C VAL A 146 8.85 -1.01 22.27
N PHE A 147 8.40 -2.26 22.24
CA PHE A 147 7.39 -2.79 23.15
C PHE A 147 7.85 -2.72 24.61
N GLU A 148 9.04 -3.26 24.90
CA GLU A 148 9.61 -3.25 26.26
C GLU A 148 9.87 -1.84 26.77
N HIS A 149 10.40 -0.97 25.91
CA HIS A 149 10.67 0.42 26.25
C HIS A 149 9.38 1.17 26.62
N LEU A 150 8.31 0.98 25.84
CA LEU A 150 7.01 1.57 26.12
C LEU A 150 6.45 1.07 27.45
N VAL A 151 6.38 -0.24 27.66
CA VAL A 151 5.86 -0.82 28.90
C VAL A 151 6.66 -0.34 30.11
N ALA A 152 7.99 -0.34 30.02
CA ALA A 152 8.87 0.11 31.09
C ALA A 152 8.66 1.59 31.43
N ALA A 153 8.71 2.49 30.44
CA ALA A 153 8.55 3.92 30.65
C ALA A 153 7.18 4.26 31.27
N LEU A 154 6.11 3.71 30.70
CA LEU A 154 4.74 3.98 31.12
C LEU A 154 4.44 3.41 32.51
N SER A 155 4.95 2.22 32.84
CA SER A 155 4.81 1.63 34.19
C SER A 155 5.49 2.44 35.30
N GLN A 156 6.48 3.26 34.94
CA GLN A 156 7.20 4.15 35.86
C GLN A 156 6.60 5.57 35.90
N GLY A 157 5.47 5.81 35.24
CA GLY A 157 4.83 7.13 35.20
C GLY A 157 5.48 8.12 34.24
N SER A 158 6.26 7.64 33.26
CA SER A 158 7.01 8.48 32.32
C SER A 158 6.64 8.22 30.86
N GLN A 159 6.84 9.22 29.99
CA GLN A 159 6.69 9.05 28.55
C GLN A 159 7.97 8.45 27.94
N PRO A 160 7.86 7.65 26.86
CA PRO A 160 9.02 7.01 26.25
C PRO A 160 9.95 8.01 25.55
N ASP A 161 11.23 7.65 25.47
CA ASP A 161 12.18 8.27 24.52
C ASP A 161 11.68 8.15 23.07
N GLY A 162 11.46 9.31 22.44
CA GLY A 162 10.99 9.43 21.06
C GLY A 162 11.97 8.87 20.02
N ASP A 163 13.28 8.89 20.26
CA ASP A 163 14.27 8.39 19.30
C ASP A 163 14.17 6.86 19.16
N ILE A 164 13.85 6.17 20.25
CA ILE A 164 13.59 4.73 20.22
C ILE A 164 12.33 4.44 19.39
N LEU A 165 11.27 5.24 19.54
CA LEU A 165 10.06 5.12 18.72
C LEU A 165 10.34 5.42 17.24
N ALA A 166 11.14 6.44 16.94
CA ALA A 166 11.50 6.83 15.58
C ALA A 166 12.21 5.72 14.81
N SER A 167 13.05 4.95 15.51
CA SER A 167 13.86 3.88 14.92
C SER A 167 13.06 2.75 14.28
N VAL A 168 11.81 2.54 14.71
CA VAL A 168 10.94 1.49 14.16
C VAL A 168 9.58 2.04 13.74
N GLY A 169 8.91 2.83 14.59
CA GLY A 169 7.63 3.48 14.30
C GLY A 169 6.38 2.62 14.47
N TYR A 170 6.49 1.46 15.12
CA TYR A 170 5.35 0.57 15.39
C TYR A 170 5.61 -0.36 16.59
N ILE A 171 4.52 -0.79 17.24
CA ILE A 171 4.52 -1.78 18.34
C ILE A 171 4.47 -3.20 17.77
N LEU A 172 3.53 -3.44 16.85
CA LEU A 172 3.35 -4.71 16.15
C LEU A 172 3.77 -4.59 14.68
N ARG A 173 4.33 -5.67 14.15
CA ARG A 173 4.60 -5.85 12.72
C ARG A 173 3.88 -7.06 12.18
N THR A 174 3.01 -6.83 11.22
CA THR A 174 2.39 -7.89 10.43
C THR A 174 3.40 -8.51 9.45
N THR A 175 3.37 -9.83 9.28
CA THR A 175 4.17 -10.53 8.26
C THR A 175 3.34 -10.95 7.05
N ALA A 176 2.02 -11.06 7.24
CA ALA A 176 1.07 -11.27 6.17
C ALA A 176 -0.35 -10.91 6.64
N VAL A 177 -1.16 -10.45 5.68
CA VAL A 177 -2.58 -10.18 5.87
C VAL A 177 -3.32 -10.81 4.70
N TYR A 178 -4.10 -11.86 4.98
CA TYR A 178 -4.70 -12.71 3.95
C TYR A 178 -6.21 -12.50 3.85
N GLY A 179 -6.72 -12.72 2.65
CA GLY A 179 -8.14 -12.71 2.29
C GLY A 179 -8.35 -13.60 1.07
N ASN A 180 -9.54 -13.55 0.48
CA ASN A 180 -9.86 -14.16 -0.81
C ASN A 180 -9.58 -15.67 -0.87
N GLY A 181 -10.31 -16.45 -0.05
CA GLY A 181 -10.31 -17.91 -0.11
C GLY A 181 -9.11 -18.61 0.53
N LYS A 182 -8.02 -17.88 0.81
CA LYS A 182 -6.81 -18.48 1.39
C LYS A 182 -7.11 -19.06 2.79
N PHE A 183 -6.62 -20.27 3.07
CA PHE A 183 -6.88 -20.99 4.35
C PHE A 183 -8.35 -21.36 4.61
N GLY A 184 -9.18 -21.39 3.56
CA GLY A 184 -10.61 -21.69 3.67
C GLY A 184 -11.44 -20.54 4.25
N ILE A 185 -10.89 -19.32 4.26
CA ILE A 185 -11.62 -18.10 4.64
C ILE A 185 -12.51 -17.62 3.46
N ALA A 186 -13.29 -16.56 3.66
CA ALA A 186 -14.21 -16.03 2.66
C ALA A 186 -13.55 -15.71 1.30
N ASP A 187 -14.22 -16.10 0.22
CA ASP A 187 -13.85 -15.72 -1.15
C ASP A 187 -14.08 -14.22 -1.40
N PHE A 188 -13.37 -13.67 -2.39
CA PHE A 188 -13.45 -12.24 -2.73
C PHE A 188 -14.86 -11.73 -3.00
N GLU A 189 -15.74 -12.54 -3.61
CA GLU A 189 -17.13 -12.17 -3.88
C GLU A 189 -17.92 -11.85 -2.59
N THR A 190 -17.54 -12.46 -1.47
CA THR A 190 -18.17 -12.21 -0.15
C THR A 190 -17.85 -10.81 0.39
N LEU A 191 -16.74 -10.20 -0.09
CA LEU A 191 -16.32 -8.85 0.27
C LEU A 191 -17.04 -7.76 -0.54
N ALA A 192 -17.88 -8.12 -1.52
CA ALA A 192 -18.65 -7.17 -2.32
C ALA A 192 -19.86 -6.56 -1.58
N ASN A 193 -19.71 -6.27 -0.29
CA ASN A 193 -20.71 -5.58 0.53
C ASN A 193 -20.43 -4.07 0.60
N SER A 194 -21.39 -3.30 1.08
CA SER A 194 -21.33 -1.83 1.19
C SER A 194 -20.19 -1.33 2.09
N ASP A 195 -19.77 -2.12 3.08
CA ASP A 195 -18.74 -1.76 4.04
C ASP A 195 -17.34 -1.93 3.44
N PHE A 196 -17.09 -3.06 2.77
CA PHE A 196 -15.77 -3.49 2.30
C PHE A 196 -15.64 -3.62 0.77
N SER A 197 -16.51 -2.96 0.01
CA SER A 197 -16.47 -2.95 -1.47
C SER A 197 -15.18 -2.39 -2.06
N SER A 198 -14.43 -1.55 -1.33
CA SER A 198 -13.16 -0.98 -1.79
C SER A 198 -12.00 -1.97 -1.71
N SER A 199 -11.07 -1.87 -2.66
CA SER A 199 -9.85 -2.67 -2.72
C SER A 199 -9.13 -2.76 -1.37
N PHE A 200 -8.94 -3.99 -0.87
CA PHE A 200 -8.25 -4.32 0.39
C PHE A 200 -8.83 -3.71 1.68
N SER A 201 -10.04 -3.14 1.64
CA SER A 201 -10.60 -2.39 2.78
C SER A 201 -10.82 -3.23 4.04
N ALA A 202 -11.27 -4.48 3.91
CA ALA A 202 -11.39 -5.41 5.04
C ALA A 202 -10.03 -5.69 5.70
N GLN A 203 -8.98 -5.93 4.89
CA GLN A 203 -7.62 -6.16 5.37
C GLN A 203 -7.06 -4.93 6.07
N MET A 204 -7.26 -3.73 5.51
CA MET A 204 -6.83 -2.48 6.13
C MET A 204 -7.58 -2.22 7.44
N CYS A 205 -8.88 -2.52 7.51
CA CYS A 205 -9.68 -2.39 8.72
C CYS A 205 -9.17 -3.30 9.84
N ALA A 206 -8.88 -4.57 9.52
CA ALA A 206 -8.30 -5.50 10.48
C ALA A 206 -6.95 -5.00 11.04
N VAL A 207 -6.10 -4.42 10.18
CA VAL A 207 -4.81 -3.83 10.59
C VAL A 207 -4.99 -2.55 11.42
N PHE A 208 -5.98 -1.72 11.12
CA PHE A 208 -6.30 -0.53 11.91
C PHE A 208 -6.75 -0.89 13.32
N ILE A 209 -7.63 -1.88 13.47
CA ILE A 209 -8.08 -2.35 14.79
C ILE A 209 -6.91 -3.05 15.53
N LEU A 210 -6.04 -3.78 14.82
CA LEU A 210 -4.80 -4.33 15.41
C LEU A 210 -3.89 -3.23 15.98
N ARG A 211 -3.84 -2.04 15.36
CA ARG A 211 -3.11 -0.89 15.90
C ARG A 211 -3.65 -0.52 17.28
N GLN A 212 -4.97 -0.42 17.43
CA GLN A 212 -5.59 -0.14 18.72
C GLN A 212 -5.25 -1.23 19.74
N PHE A 213 -5.40 -2.51 19.38
CA PHE A 213 -4.98 -3.63 20.24
C PHE A 213 -3.53 -3.49 20.73
N SER A 214 -2.61 -3.08 19.85
CA SER A 214 -1.21 -2.92 20.24
C SER A 214 -0.98 -1.83 21.29
N LEU A 215 -1.77 -0.75 21.25
CA LEU A 215 -1.74 0.31 22.25
C LEU A 215 -2.34 -0.16 23.58
N ASP A 216 -3.53 -0.78 23.51
CA ASP A 216 -4.22 -1.33 24.67
C ASP A 216 -3.36 -2.38 25.38
N TRP A 217 -2.65 -3.21 24.61
CA TRP A 217 -1.77 -4.24 25.15
C TRP A 217 -0.59 -3.66 25.95
N VAL A 218 0.02 -2.59 25.44
CA VAL A 218 1.09 -1.87 26.14
C VAL A 218 0.56 -1.18 27.39
N HIS A 219 -0.60 -0.52 27.32
CA HIS A 219 -1.23 0.13 28.47
C HIS A 219 -1.58 -0.87 29.57
N TYR A 220 -2.18 -2.01 29.20
CA TYR A 220 -2.52 -3.08 30.13
C TYR A 220 -1.29 -3.59 30.89
N LEU A 221 -0.18 -3.88 30.17
CA LEU A 221 1.05 -4.34 30.82
C LEU A 221 1.70 -3.25 31.67
N ALA A 222 1.63 -1.99 31.25
CA ALA A 222 2.12 -0.87 32.05
C ALA A 222 1.35 -0.75 33.37
N GLU A 223 0.03 -0.90 33.34
CA GLU A 223 -0.84 -0.90 34.53
C GLU A 223 -0.54 -2.10 35.44
N ILE A 224 -0.40 -3.31 34.88
CA ILE A 224 -0.05 -4.51 35.66
C ILE A 224 1.30 -4.36 36.37
N HIS A 225 2.29 -3.74 35.72
CA HIS A 225 3.63 -3.56 36.30
C HIS A 225 3.75 -2.34 37.21
N GLY A 226 3.06 -1.24 36.89
CA GLY A 226 3.19 0.06 37.54
C GLY A 226 2.15 0.34 38.62
N GLY A 227 1.01 -0.35 38.60
CA GLY A 227 -0.15 -0.04 39.44
C GLY A 227 -0.56 1.42 39.29
N ASP A 228 -0.76 2.11 40.41
CA ASP A 228 -1.16 3.53 40.46
C ASP A 228 -0.13 4.49 39.82
N ASN A 229 1.11 4.06 39.60
CA ASN A 229 2.13 4.89 38.93
C ASN A 229 2.02 4.85 37.40
N ALA A 230 1.26 3.90 36.84
CA ALA A 230 1.21 3.73 35.40
C ALA A 230 0.53 4.93 34.70
N VAL A 231 1.10 5.38 33.59
CA VAL A 231 0.52 6.43 32.75
C VAL A 231 0.18 5.92 31.37
N THR A 232 -0.77 6.59 30.69
CA THR A 232 -1.07 6.31 29.29
C THR A 232 -0.07 6.99 28.36
N LEU A 233 0.16 6.40 27.19
CA LEU A 233 1.01 6.99 26.17
C LEU A 233 0.40 8.30 25.67
N ALA A 234 1.21 9.35 25.51
CA ALA A 234 0.72 10.63 25.03
C ALA A 234 0.07 10.49 23.63
N PRO A 235 -1.08 11.13 23.36
CA PRO A 235 -1.81 10.97 22.09
C PRO A 235 -0.97 11.23 20.83
N GLU A 236 -0.03 12.17 20.89
CA GLU A 236 0.92 12.46 19.82
C GLU A 236 1.82 11.26 19.47
N PHE A 237 2.28 10.50 20.47
CA PHE A 237 3.04 9.28 20.24
C PHE A 237 2.14 8.13 19.80
N GLN A 238 0.93 8.02 20.34
CA GLN A 238 -0.05 7.05 19.85
C GLN A 238 -0.33 7.26 18.35
N ARG A 239 -0.53 8.52 17.93
CA ARG A 239 -0.72 8.88 16.51
C ARG A 239 0.52 8.60 15.68
N TYR A 240 1.71 8.91 16.20
CA TYR A 240 2.98 8.64 15.53
C TYR A 240 3.24 7.16 15.27
N LEU A 241 2.77 6.26 16.16
CA LEU A 241 2.93 4.82 16.00
C LEU A 241 1.90 4.28 15.01
N GLY A 242 2.40 3.57 14.00
CA GLY A 242 1.57 2.80 13.07
C GLY A 242 1.67 1.30 13.34
N VAL A 243 1.36 0.50 12.32
CA VAL A 243 1.57 -0.95 12.30
C VAL A 243 2.60 -1.29 11.24
N GLY A 244 3.66 -1.98 11.65
CA GLY A 244 4.67 -2.45 10.72
C GLY A 244 4.11 -3.50 9.78
N ASN A 245 4.67 -3.59 8.57
CA ASN A 245 4.41 -4.69 7.67
C ASN A 245 5.70 -5.13 6.99
N ALA A 246 5.97 -6.44 6.97
CA ALA A 246 7.04 -7.04 6.18
C ALA A 246 6.43 -7.63 4.90
N THR A 247 6.76 -7.07 3.75
CA THR A 247 6.26 -7.50 2.45
C THR A 247 7.38 -8.10 1.61
N GLY A 248 7.21 -9.35 1.17
CA GLY A 248 8.08 -10.02 0.21
C GLY A 248 7.59 -9.94 -1.23
N LEU A 249 8.30 -10.63 -2.13
CA LEU A 249 8.01 -10.70 -3.57
C LEU A 249 6.58 -11.11 -3.94
N GLY A 250 5.85 -11.80 -3.06
CA GLY A 250 4.53 -12.35 -3.37
C GLY A 250 3.51 -11.30 -3.84
N MET A 251 3.69 -10.03 -3.48
CA MET A 251 2.81 -8.96 -3.94
C MET A 251 3.19 -8.35 -5.30
N ALA A 252 4.42 -8.49 -5.77
CA ALA A 252 4.86 -7.88 -7.03
C ALA A 252 4.13 -8.47 -8.26
N PRO A 253 3.96 -9.79 -8.40
CA PRO A 253 3.19 -10.39 -9.49
C PRO A 253 1.73 -9.95 -9.58
N TYR A 254 1.13 -9.49 -8.47
CA TYR A 254 -0.24 -8.98 -8.49
C TYR A 254 -0.37 -7.82 -9.50
N LEU A 255 0.61 -6.91 -9.52
CA LEU A 255 0.55 -5.73 -10.39
C LEU A 255 0.64 -6.10 -11.87
N LEU A 256 1.36 -7.19 -12.18
CA LEU A 256 1.48 -7.71 -13.55
C LEU A 256 0.27 -8.55 -13.95
N ARG A 257 -0.36 -9.27 -13.01
CA ARG A 257 -1.51 -10.14 -13.25
C ARG A 257 -2.84 -9.40 -13.31
N HIS A 258 -2.95 -8.26 -12.63
CA HIS A 258 -4.17 -7.43 -12.59
C HIS A 258 -3.93 -6.05 -13.22
N PRO A 259 -3.51 -5.99 -14.51
CA PRO A 259 -3.12 -4.74 -15.15
C PRO A 259 -4.29 -3.75 -15.33
N CYS A 260 -5.54 -4.19 -15.45
CA CYS A 260 -6.67 -3.26 -15.56
C CYS A 260 -6.88 -2.54 -14.23
N VAL A 261 -6.82 -3.25 -13.09
CA VAL A 261 -6.85 -2.64 -11.75
C VAL A 261 -5.68 -1.67 -11.54
N VAL A 262 -4.45 -2.03 -11.92
CA VAL A 262 -3.30 -1.14 -11.76
C VAL A 262 -3.44 0.12 -12.64
N ASP A 263 -3.86 -0.05 -13.89
CA ASP A 263 -4.19 1.07 -14.76
C ASP A 263 -5.26 1.96 -14.12
N GLN A 264 -6.32 1.37 -13.54
CA GLN A 264 -7.38 2.13 -12.89
C GLN A 264 -6.82 2.98 -11.74
N TRP A 265 -5.98 2.40 -10.89
CA TRP A 265 -5.34 3.10 -9.78
C TRP A 265 -4.51 4.30 -10.26
N MET A 266 -3.67 4.09 -11.28
CA MET A 266 -2.81 5.15 -11.81
C MET A 266 -3.64 6.21 -12.55
N THR A 267 -4.67 5.81 -13.30
CA THR A 267 -5.60 6.71 -13.99
C THR A 267 -6.31 7.63 -13.00
N GLN A 268 -6.87 7.09 -11.91
CA GLN A 268 -7.55 7.91 -10.90
C GLN A 268 -6.60 8.86 -10.19
N ARG A 269 -5.38 8.42 -9.92
CA ARG A 269 -4.32 9.28 -9.36
C ARG A 269 -3.94 10.42 -10.31
N GLU A 270 -3.77 10.15 -11.60
CA GLU A 270 -3.43 11.17 -12.59
C GLU A 270 -4.60 12.11 -12.90
N HIS A 271 -5.84 11.64 -12.82
CA HIS A 271 -7.01 12.51 -12.88
C HIS A 271 -7.05 13.47 -11.69
N ALA A 272 -6.84 12.96 -10.46
CA ALA A 272 -6.78 13.79 -9.26
C ALA A 272 -5.66 14.84 -9.38
N LEU A 273 -4.46 14.41 -9.81
CA LEU A 273 -3.34 15.32 -10.01
C LEU A 273 -3.65 16.36 -11.09
N SER A 274 -4.19 15.96 -12.24
CA SER A 274 -4.55 16.89 -13.31
C SER A 274 -5.55 17.94 -12.82
N ASP A 275 -6.56 17.57 -12.05
CA ASP A 275 -7.56 18.52 -11.53
C ASP A 275 -6.94 19.51 -10.53
N VAL A 276 -5.97 19.07 -9.73
CA VAL A 276 -5.19 19.92 -8.81
C VAL A 276 -4.23 20.84 -9.58
N LEU A 277 -3.56 20.35 -10.62
CA LEU A 277 -2.59 21.14 -11.39
C LEU A 277 -3.23 22.31 -12.14
N GLU A 278 -4.53 22.21 -12.45
CA GLU A 278 -5.33 23.28 -13.06
C GLU A 278 -5.94 24.24 -12.02
N GLN A 279 -5.68 24.08 -10.72
CA GLN A 279 -6.10 25.08 -9.74
C GLN A 279 -5.15 26.28 -9.74
N PRO A 280 -5.69 27.51 -9.59
CA PRO A 280 -4.87 28.69 -9.39
C PRO A 280 -4.12 28.59 -8.06
N VAL A 281 -2.92 29.17 -8.05
CA VAL A 281 -2.14 29.30 -6.82
C VAL A 281 -2.75 30.40 -5.96
N GLU A 282 -3.16 30.05 -4.74
CA GLU A 282 -3.75 30.97 -3.76
C GLU A 282 -2.89 31.04 -2.48
N ASP A 283 -2.77 32.24 -1.91
CA ASP A 283 -1.90 32.50 -0.74
C ASP A 283 -2.22 31.60 0.48
N THR A 284 -3.49 31.31 0.73
CA THR A 284 -3.93 30.47 1.85
C THR A 284 -3.49 29.01 1.70
N VAL A 285 -3.50 28.50 0.47
CA VAL A 285 -3.12 27.11 0.14
C VAL A 285 -1.60 26.96 0.05
N CYS A 286 -0.89 28.03 -0.31
CA CYS A 286 0.56 28.06 -0.40
C CYS A 286 1.27 27.69 0.90
N ASN A 287 0.87 28.29 2.03
CA ASN A 287 1.48 28.02 3.33
C ASN A 287 1.31 26.54 3.72
N THR A 288 0.16 25.96 3.38
CA THR A 288 -0.12 24.53 3.60
C THR A 288 0.81 23.65 2.77
N LEU A 289 0.99 23.94 1.48
CA LEU A 289 1.92 23.18 0.63
C LEU A 289 3.37 23.25 1.15
N VAL A 290 3.84 24.45 1.48
CA VAL A 290 5.19 24.66 2.03
C VAL A 290 5.37 23.88 3.32
N THR A 291 4.36 23.87 4.19
CA THR A 291 4.38 23.08 5.42
C THR A 291 4.52 21.59 5.11
N TYR A 292 3.72 21.04 4.19
CA TYR A 292 3.82 19.63 3.82
C TYR A 292 5.15 19.26 3.16
N LEU A 293 5.72 20.13 2.31
CA LEU A 293 7.03 19.88 1.69
C LEU A 293 8.15 19.87 2.74
N ASN A 294 8.11 20.78 3.71
CA ASN A 294 9.07 20.79 4.82
C ASN A 294 8.87 19.56 5.73
N MET A 295 7.64 19.17 6.03
CA MET A 295 7.34 17.94 6.76
C MET A 295 7.85 16.70 6.02
N ALA A 296 7.67 16.64 4.69
CA ALA A 296 8.19 15.56 3.86
C ALA A 296 9.72 15.47 3.92
N SER A 297 10.42 16.60 3.84
CA SER A 297 11.88 16.66 4.00
C SER A 297 12.34 16.12 5.36
N VAL A 298 11.70 16.55 6.44
CA VAL A 298 12.00 16.06 7.81
C VAL A 298 11.67 14.58 7.94
N HIS A 299 10.50 14.15 7.46
CA HIS A 299 10.07 12.75 7.51
C HIS A 299 11.09 11.85 6.81
N LEU A 300 11.49 12.18 5.58
CA LEU A 300 12.47 11.41 4.80
C LEU A 300 13.84 11.36 5.50
N SER A 301 14.25 12.46 6.13
CA SER A 301 15.49 12.52 6.93
C SER A 301 15.42 11.65 8.19
N GLN A 302 14.22 11.43 8.75
CA GLN A 302 13.98 10.59 9.91
C GLN A 302 13.80 9.09 9.55
N VAL A 303 13.70 8.72 8.27
CA VAL A 303 13.58 7.32 7.86
C VAL A 303 14.93 6.63 7.99
N ILE A 304 15.02 5.67 8.91
CA ILE A 304 16.19 4.81 9.10
C ILE A 304 16.05 3.56 8.24
N THR A 305 17.04 3.30 7.37
CA THR A 305 17.13 2.11 6.53
C THR A 305 18.56 1.63 6.41
N ILE A 306 18.75 0.31 6.33
CA ILE A 306 20.08 -0.29 6.11
C ILE A 306 20.48 -0.26 4.63
N ASP A 307 19.52 -0.12 3.73
CA ASP A 307 19.72 -0.10 2.29
C ASP A 307 20.37 1.22 1.84
N ASP A 308 21.59 1.14 1.29
CA ASP A 308 22.36 2.32 0.86
C ASP A 308 21.64 3.09 -0.26
N ASP A 309 21.07 2.39 -1.24
CA ASP A 309 20.33 3.00 -2.36
C ASP A 309 19.11 3.80 -1.85
N GLN A 310 18.31 3.22 -0.96
CA GLN A 310 17.15 3.90 -0.36
C GLN A 310 17.58 5.08 0.50
N ARG A 311 18.63 4.93 1.29
CA ARG A 311 19.15 6.02 2.13
C ARG A 311 19.63 7.20 1.28
N ALA A 312 20.35 6.93 0.19
CA ALA A 312 20.78 7.96 -0.76
C ALA A 312 19.58 8.67 -1.41
N ARG A 313 18.55 7.92 -1.83
CA ARG A 313 17.32 8.50 -2.40
C ARG A 313 16.56 9.37 -1.40
N ASN A 314 16.38 8.90 -0.16
CA ASN A 314 15.71 9.66 0.90
C ASN A 314 16.47 10.98 1.18
N HIS A 315 17.80 10.90 1.31
CA HIS A 315 18.63 12.07 1.57
C HIS A 315 18.55 13.09 0.43
N LYS A 316 18.70 12.63 -0.82
CA LYS A 316 18.59 13.51 -1.99
C LYS A 316 17.22 14.20 -2.06
N ALA A 317 16.13 13.46 -1.89
CA ALA A 317 14.79 14.05 -1.89
C ALA A 317 14.60 15.03 -0.71
N ALA A 318 15.14 14.72 0.47
CA ALA A 318 15.07 15.61 1.62
C ALA A 318 15.81 16.94 1.40
N GLU A 319 16.88 16.96 0.61
CA GLU A 319 17.60 18.18 0.21
C GLU A 319 16.89 18.97 -0.89
N GLU A 320 16.25 18.28 -1.84
CA GLU A 320 15.54 18.90 -2.97
C GLU A 320 14.20 19.55 -2.56
N LEU A 321 13.49 18.94 -1.61
CA LEU A 321 12.15 19.39 -1.18
C LEU A 321 12.11 20.83 -0.62
N PRO A 322 13.05 21.30 0.22
CA PRO A 322 13.12 22.69 0.64
C PRO A 322 13.32 23.68 -0.52
N VAL A 323 14.05 23.28 -1.57
CA VAL A 323 14.22 24.11 -2.78
C VAL A 323 12.89 24.22 -3.54
N ILE A 324 12.17 23.11 -3.68
CA ILE A 324 10.82 23.09 -4.25
C ILE A 324 9.87 23.95 -3.42
N ALA A 325 9.96 23.91 -2.08
CA ALA A 325 9.15 24.74 -1.19
C ALA A 325 9.46 26.24 -1.34
N ALA A 326 10.73 26.61 -1.53
CA ALA A 326 11.12 27.99 -1.81
C ALA A 326 10.55 28.47 -3.17
N GLN A 327 10.56 27.60 -4.18
CA GLN A 327 9.93 27.91 -5.47
C GLN A 327 8.41 28.02 -5.38
N ALA A 328 7.75 27.15 -4.60
CA ALA A 328 6.31 27.25 -4.32
C ALA A 328 5.98 28.64 -3.75
N ASN A 329 6.71 29.09 -2.73
CA ASN A 329 6.60 30.44 -2.16
C ASN A 329 6.81 31.57 -3.19
N ALA A 330 7.74 31.40 -4.13
CA ALA A 330 7.96 32.37 -5.20
C ALA A 330 6.78 32.42 -6.17
N LEU A 331 6.19 31.26 -6.49
CA LEU A 331 5.02 31.13 -7.36
C LEU A 331 3.77 31.80 -6.77
N CYS A 332 3.59 31.72 -5.45
CA CYS A 332 2.49 32.37 -4.73
C CYS A 332 2.45 33.89 -4.94
N ARG A 333 3.62 34.51 -5.14
CA ARG A 333 3.73 35.95 -5.42
C ARG A 333 3.42 36.34 -6.86
N GLN A 334 3.17 35.36 -7.74
CA GLN A 334 2.90 35.58 -9.17
C GLN A 334 1.40 35.41 -9.47
N THR A 335 0.76 36.48 -9.93
CA THR A 335 -0.67 36.47 -10.28
C THR A 335 -0.95 35.58 -11.49
N GLY A 336 -1.97 34.72 -11.39
CA GLY A 336 -2.43 33.86 -12.50
C GLY A 336 -1.65 32.56 -12.71
N SER A 337 -0.74 32.22 -11.79
CA SER A 337 0.00 30.96 -11.82
C SER A 337 -0.89 29.78 -11.42
N HIS A 338 -0.55 28.60 -11.95
CA HIS A 338 -1.20 27.33 -11.62
C HIS A 338 -0.15 26.36 -11.06
N TRP A 339 -0.58 25.35 -10.28
CA TRP A 339 0.34 24.36 -9.69
C TRP A 339 1.12 23.56 -10.74
N ARG A 340 0.62 23.49 -11.98
CA ARG A 340 1.34 22.94 -13.13
C ARG A 340 2.76 23.52 -13.27
N ALA A 341 2.94 24.83 -13.09
CA ALA A 341 4.25 25.46 -13.22
C ALA A 341 5.24 24.99 -12.13
N LEU A 342 4.77 24.64 -10.93
CA LEU A 342 5.62 24.05 -9.89
C LEU A 342 6.02 22.61 -10.26
N MET A 343 5.10 21.82 -10.82
CA MET A 343 5.39 20.46 -11.26
C MET A 343 6.39 20.45 -12.44
N GLU A 344 6.25 21.38 -13.38
CA GLU A 344 7.20 21.58 -14.48
C GLU A 344 8.58 22.01 -13.96
N TYR A 345 8.62 22.95 -13.01
CA TYR A 345 9.86 23.30 -12.32
C TYR A 345 10.49 22.08 -11.66
N ALA A 346 9.70 21.23 -11.01
CA ALA A 346 10.22 20.08 -10.28
C ALA A 346 10.70 18.91 -11.18
N SER A 347 10.46 18.97 -12.49
CA SER A 347 10.72 17.87 -13.43
C SER A 347 12.17 17.42 -13.53
N HIS A 348 13.13 18.25 -13.12
CA HIS A 348 14.57 17.95 -13.15
C HIS A 348 15.13 17.38 -11.82
N TYR A 349 14.32 17.34 -10.75
CA TYR A 349 14.70 16.71 -9.48
C TYR A 349 14.52 15.20 -9.50
N SER A 350 14.92 14.51 -8.44
CA SER A 350 14.72 13.07 -8.29
C SER A 350 13.24 12.67 -8.37
N PHE A 351 12.96 11.43 -8.79
CA PHE A 351 11.59 10.91 -8.77
C PHE A 351 11.00 10.88 -7.36
N ASP A 352 11.79 10.58 -6.33
CA ASP A 352 11.35 10.62 -4.93
C ASP A 352 10.90 12.06 -4.53
N ALA A 353 11.62 13.11 -4.90
CA ALA A 353 11.19 14.49 -4.65
C ALA A 353 9.93 14.87 -5.46
N GLN A 354 9.86 14.46 -6.73
CA GLN A 354 8.70 14.71 -7.58
C GLN A 354 7.43 14.03 -7.05
N GLU A 355 7.51 12.75 -6.67
CA GLU A 355 6.35 12.00 -6.19
C GLU A 355 5.97 12.41 -4.75
N ALA A 356 6.91 12.90 -3.94
CA ALA A 356 6.59 13.57 -2.67
C ALA A 356 5.85 14.90 -2.90
N LEU A 357 6.27 15.71 -3.87
CA LEU A 357 5.53 16.92 -4.29
C LEU A 357 4.11 16.56 -4.75
N VAL A 358 3.95 15.53 -5.60
CA VAL A 358 2.62 15.07 -6.02
C VAL A 358 1.75 14.70 -4.83
N ALA A 359 2.31 13.99 -3.85
CA ALA A 359 1.58 13.61 -2.65
C ALA A 359 1.13 14.84 -1.83
N CYS A 360 2.00 15.84 -1.67
CA CYS A 360 1.66 17.11 -1.00
C CYS A 360 0.62 17.92 -1.77
N LEU A 361 0.70 17.99 -3.10
CA LEU A 361 -0.27 18.71 -3.94
C LEU A 361 -1.67 18.09 -3.81
N LEU A 362 -1.76 16.76 -3.80
CA LEU A 362 -3.02 16.04 -3.63
C LEU A 362 -3.67 16.25 -2.26
N GLU A 363 -2.94 16.78 -1.27
CA GLU A 363 -3.52 17.14 0.03
C GLU A 363 -4.27 18.48 0.03
N LEU A 364 -4.00 19.36 -0.95
CA LEU A 364 -4.45 20.75 -0.92
C LEU A 364 -5.94 20.94 -1.20
N TYR A 365 -6.54 20.05 -1.98
CA TYR A 365 -7.93 20.19 -2.44
C TYR A 365 -8.74 18.90 -2.19
N PRO A 366 -9.11 18.59 -0.92
CA PRO A 366 -9.88 17.40 -0.59
C PRO A 366 -11.15 17.23 -1.43
N ASP A 367 -11.92 18.31 -1.64
CA ASP A 367 -13.16 18.28 -2.42
C ASP A 367 -12.97 17.88 -3.90
N LEU A 368 -11.78 18.15 -4.46
CA LEU A 368 -11.42 17.75 -5.82
C LEU A 368 -10.88 16.32 -5.89
N VAL A 369 -10.13 15.92 -4.86
CA VAL A 369 -9.34 14.69 -4.85
C VAL A 369 -10.12 13.49 -4.32
N ASP A 370 -10.89 13.66 -3.23
CA ASP A 370 -11.48 12.54 -2.49
C ASP A 370 -12.52 11.79 -3.33
N ARG A 371 -13.17 12.44 -4.30
CA ARG A 371 -14.13 11.79 -5.24
C ARG A 371 -13.53 10.64 -6.07
N PHE A 372 -12.20 10.59 -6.20
CA PHE A 372 -11.51 9.54 -6.95
C PHE A 372 -11.30 8.27 -6.13
N GLU A 373 -11.46 8.32 -4.79
CA GLU A 373 -11.26 7.15 -3.92
C GLU A 373 -12.23 6.00 -4.24
N GLN A 374 -13.46 6.33 -4.64
CA GLN A 374 -14.51 5.35 -4.96
C GLN A 374 -14.39 4.78 -6.38
N GLN A 375 -13.47 5.31 -7.19
CA GLN A 375 -13.28 4.94 -8.58
C GLN A 375 -12.08 3.99 -8.77
N MET A 376 -11.53 3.44 -7.69
CA MET A 376 -10.33 2.58 -7.73
C MET A 376 -10.59 1.15 -8.24
N ASN A 377 -11.84 0.68 -8.19
CA ASN A 377 -12.20 -0.65 -8.67
C ASN A 377 -12.51 -0.62 -10.17
N THR A 378 -12.23 -1.74 -10.86
CA THR A 378 -12.57 -1.92 -12.27
C THR A 378 -12.81 -3.39 -12.58
N VAL A 379 -13.34 -3.68 -13.77
CA VAL A 379 -13.50 -5.05 -14.26
C VAL A 379 -12.19 -5.51 -14.90
N GLU A 380 -11.69 -6.68 -14.48
CA GLU A 380 -10.42 -7.25 -14.95
C GLU A 380 -10.58 -8.07 -16.26
N GLU A 381 -11.57 -7.73 -17.09
CA GLU A 381 -11.79 -8.39 -18.37
C GLU A 381 -10.91 -7.76 -19.46
N MET A 382 -10.13 -8.60 -20.14
CA MET A 382 -9.33 -8.20 -21.31
C MET A 382 -9.92 -8.81 -22.57
N ALA A 383 -10.23 -8.00 -23.57
CA ALA A 383 -10.89 -8.43 -24.80
C ALA A 383 -10.40 -7.65 -26.02
N ILE A 384 -10.58 -8.25 -27.20
CA ILE A 384 -10.30 -7.62 -28.49
C ILE A 384 -11.65 -7.28 -29.12
N GLN A 385 -11.79 -6.06 -29.65
CA GLN A 385 -13.01 -5.68 -30.35
C GLN A 385 -13.13 -6.46 -31.68
N PRO A 386 -14.35 -6.85 -32.11
CA PRO A 386 -14.54 -7.45 -33.43
C PRO A 386 -14.08 -6.51 -34.54
N GLY A 387 -13.51 -7.07 -35.60
CA GLY A 387 -13.11 -6.31 -36.79
C GLY A 387 -11.67 -5.76 -36.76
N VAL A 388 -10.93 -5.92 -35.66
CA VAL A 388 -9.54 -5.47 -35.56
C VAL A 388 -8.66 -6.19 -36.60
N THR A 389 -7.84 -5.43 -37.31
CA THR A 389 -6.84 -5.95 -38.26
C THR A 389 -5.47 -6.15 -37.62
N VAL A 390 -4.60 -6.90 -38.30
CA VAL A 390 -3.18 -7.01 -37.91
C VAL A 390 -2.51 -5.64 -37.89
N GLY A 391 -2.77 -4.79 -38.89
CA GLY A 391 -2.22 -3.44 -38.98
C GLY A 391 -2.59 -2.56 -37.78
N GLU A 392 -3.86 -2.55 -37.38
CA GLU A 392 -4.31 -1.81 -36.19
C GLU A 392 -3.64 -2.32 -34.91
N MET A 393 -3.45 -3.64 -34.80
CA MET A 393 -2.74 -4.22 -33.66
C MET A 393 -1.28 -3.81 -33.62
N VAL A 394 -0.59 -3.84 -34.77
CA VAL A 394 0.80 -3.34 -34.92
C VAL A 394 0.90 -1.88 -34.45
N ASP A 395 -0.03 -1.03 -34.89
CA ASP A 395 -0.03 0.39 -34.53
C ASP A 395 -0.24 0.61 -33.01
N VAL A 396 -1.06 -0.23 -32.36
CA VAL A 396 -1.20 -0.23 -30.89
C VAL A 396 0.12 -0.60 -30.21
N LEU A 397 0.80 -1.63 -30.69
CA LEU A 397 2.07 -2.11 -30.12
C LEU A 397 3.19 -1.07 -30.26
N GLU A 398 3.37 -0.47 -31.44
CA GLU A 398 4.39 0.56 -31.68
C GLU A 398 4.14 1.82 -30.84
N ARG A 399 2.87 2.20 -30.66
CA ARG A 399 2.52 3.37 -29.85
C ARG A 399 2.73 3.14 -28.36
N ARG A 400 2.33 1.97 -27.83
CA ARG A 400 2.16 1.75 -26.38
C ARG A 400 3.17 0.80 -25.74
N TYR A 401 3.80 -0.06 -26.54
CA TYR A 401 4.72 -1.10 -26.08
C TYR A 401 6.14 -0.92 -26.60
N GLN A 402 6.50 0.27 -27.09
CA GLN A 402 7.86 0.55 -27.56
C GLN A 402 8.93 0.14 -26.52
N TRP A 403 8.66 0.35 -25.23
CA TRP A 403 9.51 -0.09 -24.12
C TRP A 403 9.84 -1.59 -24.12
N ALA A 404 8.97 -2.44 -24.66
CA ALA A 404 9.17 -3.88 -24.80
C ALA A 404 9.76 -4.26 -26.18
N LEU A 405 9.40 -3.49 -27.22
CA LEU A 405 9.88 -3.72 -28.59
C LEU A 405 11.35 -3.36 -28.76
N ASP A 406 11.85 -2.40 -27.98
CA ASP A 406 13.26 -1.96 -27.98
C ASP A 406 14.22 -2.94 -27.30
N ILE A 407 13.70 -3.95 -26.59
CA ILE A 407 14.50 -4.92 -25.85
C ILE A 407 14.89 -6.08 -26.77
N ASP A 408 16.19 -6.37 -26.84
CA ASP A 408 16.69 -7.59 -27.47
C ASP A 408 16.61 -8.77 -26.51
N PHE A 409 15.56 -9.57 -26.64
CA PHE A 409 15.40 -10.79 -25.84
C PHE A 409 16.30 -11.93 -26.29
N SER A 410 17.13 -11.81 -27.32
CA SER A 410 18.14 -12.85 -27.61
C SER A 410 19.30 -12.83 -26.59
N GLU A 411 19.50 -11.70 -25.92
CA GLU A 411 20.56 -11.50 -24.93
C GLU A 411 20.19 -12.11 -23.55
N PRO A 412 21.09 -12.87 -22.90
CA PRO A 412 20.83 -13.51 -21.61
C PRO A 412 20.44 -12.55 -20.49
N GLU A 413 21.01 -11.35 -20.43
CA GLU A 413 20.70 -10.34 -19.42
C GLU A 413 19.24 -9.87 -19.48
N ASN A 414 18.61 -9.93 -20.66
CA ASN A 414 17.21 -9.54 -20.84
C ASN A 414 16.24 -10.68 -20.51
N GLN A 415 16.75 -11.89 -20.24
CA GLN A 415 16.00 -13.08 -19.85
C GLN A 415 16.57 -13.76 -18.60
N TYR A 416 17.32 -13.02 -17.77
CA TYR A 416 18.10 -13.55 -16.66
C TYR A 416 17.27 -14.25 -15.59
N TRP A 417 16.09 -13.72 -15.26
CA TRP A 417 15.22 -14.28 -14.23
C TRP A 417 14.10 -15.15 -14.81
N PHE A 418 13.57 -16.06 -14.00
CA PHE A 418 12.26 -16.67 -14.20
C PHE A 418 11.44 -16.64 -12.90
N TRP A 419 10.15 -16.36 -13.03
CA TRP A 419 9.22 -16.32 -11.90
C TRP A 419 8.55 -17.68 -11.74
N TYR A 420 8.48 -18.24 -10.53
CA TYR A 420 7.78 -19.51 -10.28
C TYR A 420 6.99 -19.44 -8.97
N ARG A 421 6.15 -20.44 -8.69
CA ARG A 421 5.50 -20.60 -7.38
C ARG A 421 6.20 -21.71 -6.58
N SER A 422 6.59 -21.41 -5.35
CA SER A 422 7.12 -22.42 -4.44
C SER A 422 6.05 -23.46 -4.08
N GLN A 423 6.42 -24.74 -3.98
CA GLN A 423 5.52 -25.79 -3.50
C GLN A 423 5.13 -25.61 -2.02
N ASP A 424 6.07 -25.18 -1.17
CA ASP A 424 5.86 -25.17 0.28
C ASP A 424 4.82 -24.15 0.77
N LYS A 425 4.80 -22.95 0.16
CA LYS A 425 3.97 -21.82 0.61
C LYS A 425 3.13 -21.18 -0.51
N GLU A 426 3.16 -21.76 -1.72
CA GLU A 426 2.51 -21.24 -2.93
C GLU A 426 2.87 -19.78 -3.28
N GLU A 427 3.97 -19.26 -2.72
CA GLU A 427 4.40 -17.88 -2.94
C GLU A 427 5.21 -17.74 -4.22
N PRO A 428 5.06 -16.61 -4.94
CA PRO A 428 5.95 -16.25 -6.02
C PRO A 428 7.42 -16.13 -5.59
N ARG A 429 8.31 -16.70 -6.39
CA ARG A 429 9.76 -16.69 -6.24
C ARG A 429 10.43 -16.30 -7.56
N LEU A 430 11.71 -15.97 -7.46
CA LEU A 430 12.60 -15.64 -8.57
C LEU A 430 13.77 -16.62 -8.55
N GLY A 431 14.04 -17.26 -9.68
CA GLY A 431 15.22 -18.09 -9.92
C GLY A 431 16.07 -17.53 -11.06
N VAL A 432 17.37 -17.78 -11.03
CA VAL A 432 18.31 -17.43 -12.10
C VAL A 432 18.26 -18.48 -13.20
N ARG A 433 17.98 -18.03 -14.43
CA ARG A 433 17.90 -18.88 -15.62
C ARG A 433 19.24 -19.57 -15.89
N GLY A 434 19.21 -20.87 -16.14
CA GLY A 434 20.38 -21.71 -16.40
C GLY A 434 21.17 -22.12 -15.14
N GLU A 435 20.88 -21.55 -13.98
CA GLU A 435 21.57 -21.85 -12.71
C GLU A 435 20.66 -22.58 -11.72
N GLU A 436 19.40 -22.15 -11.60
CA GLU A 436 18.43 -22.72 -10.67
C GLU A 436 17.41 -23.61 -11.41
N PRO A 437 17.00 -24.76 -10.82
CA PRO A 437 15.96 -25.61 -11.41
C PRO A 437 14.57 -24.95 -11.35
N GLY A 438 13.64 -25.38 -12.21
CA GLY A 438 12.25 -24.96 -12.17
C GLY A 438 11.83 -23.96 -13.26
N GLU A 439 12.67 -23.72 -14.26
CA GLU A 439 12.32 -22.90 -15.43
C GLU A 439 11.07 -23.41 -16.17
N GLU A 440 10.85 -24.72 -16.19
CA GLU A 440 9.67 -25.37 -16.74
C GLU A 440 8.37 -24.99 -16.01
N HIS A 441 8.47 -24.38 -14.83
CA HIS A 441 7.38 -23.86 -14.02
C HIS A 441 7.26 -22.33 -14.08
N GLU A 442 7.91 -21.70 -15.06
CA GLU A 442 7.88 -20.25 -15.25
C GLU A 442 6.42 -19.74 -15.39
N LEU A 443 6.10 -18.72 -14.60
CA LEU A 443 4.86 -17.97 -14.67
C LEU A 443 4.92 -16.99 -15.84
N PRO A 444 3.80 -16.76 -16.56
CA PRO A 444 3.76 -15.87 -17.72
C PRO A 444 3.72 -14.39 -17.30
N LEU A 445 4.74 -13.95 -16.57
CA LEU A 445 4.92 -12.57 -16.08
C LEU A 445 5.86 -11.74 -16.97
N ASP A 446 6.44 -12.37 -17.99
CA ASP A 446 7.35 -11.85 -19.00
C ASP A 446 6.60 -11.09 -20.12
N VAL A 447 5.71 -10.18 -19.74
CA VAL A 447 4.81 -9.46 -20.68
C VAL A 447 5.60 -8.80 -21.82
N GLY A 448 6.73 -8.16 -21.51
CA GLY A 448 7.59 -7.55 -22.53
C GLY A 448 8.09 -8.55 -23.58
N ARG A 449 8.59 -9.72 -23.14
CA ARG A 449 9.05 -10.80 -24.03
C ARG A 449 7.91 -11.35 -24.89
N GLN A 450 6.75 -11.56 -24.28
CA GLN A 450 5.56 -12.03 -25.00
C GLN A 450 5.08 -11.03 -26.06
N VAL A 451 5.06 -9.72 -25.75
CA VAL A 451 4.71 -8.67 -26.72
C VAL A 451 5.72 -8.60 -27.85
N ASN A 452 7.02 -8.65 -27.53
CA ASN A 452 8.09 -8.62 -28.53
C ASN A 452 7.98 -9.78 -29.53
N ALA A 453 7.81 -11.01 -29.01
CA ALA A 453 7.62 -12.20 -29.85
C ALA A 453 6.34 -12.12 -30.70
N PHE A 454 5.25 -11.59 -30.13
CA PHE A 454 4.00 -11.39 -30.85
C PHE A 454 4.14 -10.36 -31.98
N TYR A 455 4.77 -9.23 -31.70
CA TYR A 455 5.03 -8.17 -32.68
C TYR A 455 5.90 -8.65 -33.84
N ALA A 456 6.94 -9.45 -33.57
CA ALA A 456 7.81 -9.99 -34.60
C ALA A 456 7.04 -10.85 -35.63
N VAL A 457 6.08 -11.66 -35.17
CA VAL A 457 5.24 -12.46 -36.08
C VAL A 457 4.23 -11.60 -36.81
N LEU A 458 3.56 -10.66 -36.14
CA LEU A 458 2.60 -9.76 -36.80
C LEU A 458 3.23 -8.93 -37.92
N LYS A 459 4.50 -8.52 -37.78
CA LYS A 459 5.20 -7.76 -38.83
C LYS A 459 5.41 -8.52 -40.13
N ALA A 460 5.39 -9.85 -40.10
CA ALA A 460 5.51 -10.68 -41.30
C ALA A 460 4.15 -10.97 -41.96
N GLU A 461 3.05 -10.63 -41.29
CA GLU A 461 1.68 -10.86 -41.77
C GLU A 461 1.16 -9.67 -42.58
N ASP A 462 0.22 -9.94 -43.49
CA ASP A 462 -0.48 -8.88 -44.20
C ASP A 462 -1.31 -8.02 -43.22
N ARG A 463 -1.10 -6.71 -43.25
CA ARG A 463 -1.75 -5.73 -42.34
C ARG A 463 -3.27 -5.76 -42.45
N GLU A 464 -3.82 -6.10 -43.61
CA GLU A 464 -5.28 -6.19 -43.82
C GLU A 464 -5.88 -7.50 -43.31
N THR A 465 -5.04 -8.45 -42.87
CA THR A 465 -5.51 -9.71 -42.28
C THR A 465 -6.32 -9.41 -41.02
N SER A 466 -7.48 -10.07 -40.89
CA SER A 466 -8.24 -10.03 -39.65
C SER A 466 -7.43 -10.61 -38.50
N LEU A 467 -7.29 -9.86 -37.40
CA LEU A 467 -6.59 -10.34 -36.21
C LEU A 467 -7.25 -11.62 -35.65
N ALA A 468 -8.58 -11.75 -35.80
CA ALA A 468 -9.29 -12.96 -35.40
C ALA A 468 -8.84 -14.19 -36.22
N ARG A 469 -8.67 -14.04 -37.54
CA ARG A 469 -8.14 -15.10 -38.40
C ARG A 469 -6.71 -15.46 -37.98
N PHE A 470 -5.85 -14.46 -37.81
CA PHE A 470 -4.49 -14.66 -37.35
C PHE A 470 -4.43 -15.46 -36.03
N LEU A 471 -5.28 -15.12 -35.05
CA LEU A 471 -5.32 -15.79 -33.73
C LEU A 471 -6.00 -17.17 -33.74
N LEU A 472 -6.75 -17.51 -34.78
CA LEU A 472 -7.22 -18.88 -35.02
C LEU A 472 -6.05 -19.75 -35.50
N GLU A 473 -5.23 -19.22 -36.40
CA GLU A 473 -4.04 -19.88 -36.96
C GLU A 473 -2.87 -19.91 -35.95
N ASN A 474 -2.78 -18.90 -35.06
CA ASN A 474 -1.73 -18.76 -34.05
C ASN A 474 -2.29 -18.64 -32.61
N PRO A 475 -2.91 -19.71 -32.06
CA PRO A 475 -3.61 -19.66 -30.79
C PRO A 475 -2.73 -19.28 -29.58
N ARG A 476 -1.42 -19.50 -29.66
CA ARG A 476 -0.45 -19.14 -28.60
C ARG A 476 -0.45 -17.65 -28.27
N PHE A 477 -0.81 -16.78 -29.22
CA PHE A 477 -0.81 -15.32 -29.02
C PHE A 477 -2.13 -14.76 -28.47
N ARG A 478 -3.15 -15.59 -28.24
CA ARG A 478 -4.49 -15.11 -27.82
C ARG A 478 -4.46 -14.30 -26.53
N GLN A 479 -3.71 -14.75 -25.52
CA GLN A 479 -3.65 -14.06 -24.23
C GLN A 479 -2.95 -12.70 -24.36
N ILE A 480 -1.76 -12.69 -24.98
CA ILE A 480 -0.99 -11.45 -25.12
C ILE A 480 -1.67 -10.46 -26.07
N ALA A 481 -2.35 -10.92 -27.12
CA ALA A 481 -3.14 -10.06 -27.99
C ALA A 481 -4.30 -9.39 -27.25
N ARG A 482 -5.06 -10.15 -26.43
CA ARG A 482 -6.15 -9.60 -25.60
C ARG A 482 -5.63 -8.56 -24.61
N ARG A 483 -4.53 -8.88 -23.91
CA ARG A 483 -3.89 -7.95 -22.97
C ARG A 483 -3.42 -6.69 -23.68
N SER A 484 -2.54 -6.83 -24.67
CA SER A 484 -1.90 -5.68 -25.30
C SER A 484 -2.89 -4.77 -26.05
N PHE A 485 -3.93 -5.35 -26.66
CA PHE A 485 -5.00 -4.56 -27.25
C PHE A 485 -5.83 -3.82 -26.18
N THR A 486 -6.23 -4.50 -25.10
CA THR A 486 -7.01 -3.87 -24.01
C THR A 486 -6.20 -2.74 -23.37
N LEU A 487 -5.01 -3.05 -22.84
CA LEU A 487 -4.19 -2.10 -22.11
C LEU A 487 -3.59 -1.01 -23.01
N GLY A 488 -3.37 -1.31 -24.29
CA GLY A 488 -2.95 -0.30 -25.28
C GLY A 488 -4.02 0.76 -25.58
N ASN A 489 -5.27 0.48 -25.23
CA ASN A 489 -6.40 1.40 -25.36
C ASN A 489 -6.91 1.94 -24.01
N ARG A 490 -6.21 1.64 -22.90
CA ARG A 490 -6.46 2.26 -21.59
C ARG A 490 -5.53 3.46 -21.38
N GLU A 491 -5.94 4.35 -20.48
CA GLU A 491 -5.27 5.63 -20.21
C GLU A 491 -3.81 5.43 -19.81
N MET A 492 -3.52 4.60 -18.81
CA MET A 492 -2.16 4.34 -18.33
C MET A 492 -1.54 3.10 -18.98
N GLY A 493 -2.30 2.01 -19.10
CA GLY A 493 -1.86 0.77 -19.73
C GLY A 493 -0.98 -0.10 -18.83
N ASP A 494 -0.01 -0.78 -19.44
CA ASP A 494 0.88 -1.72 -18.76
C ASP A 494 2.04 -1.02 -18.02
N ILE A 495 2.53 -1.64 -16.93
CA ILE A 495 3.79 -1.25 -16.31
C ILE A 495 4.94 -1.55 -17.28
N GLN A 496 5.82 -0.57 -17.49
CA GLN A 496 6.88 -0.64 -18.49
C GLN A 496 8.13 -1.32 -17.94
N ILE A 497 8.00 -2.60 -17.58
CA ILE A 497 9.04 -3.38 -16.91
C ILE A 497 9.39 -4.65 -17.69
N ASN A 498 10.69 -4.88 -17.90
CA ASN A 498 11.19 -6.22 -18.16
C ASN A 498 11.30 -6.97 -16.83
N SER A 499 10.25 -7.68 -16.44
CA SER A 499 10.17 -8.41 -15.16
C SER A 499 11.14 -9.59 -15.05
N ILE A 500 11.76 -9.99 -16.16
CA ILE A 500 12.72 -11.09 -16.25
C ILE A 500 14.16 -10.63 -16.57
N GLY A 501 14.40 -9.32 -16.71
CA GLY A 501 15.74 -8.79 -16.97
C GLY A 501 16.61 -8.72 -15.73
N GLN A 502 17.93 -8.85 -15.87
CA GLN A 502 18.91 -8.92 -14.78
C GLN A 502 18.80 -7.73 -13.80
N HIS A 503 18.60 -6.53 -14.34
CA HIS A 503 18.48 -5.29 -13.56
C HIS A 503 17.05 -4.97 -13.09
N SER A 504 16.09 -5.87 -13.33
CA SER A 504 14.72 -5.70 -12.86
C SER A 504 14.70 -5.71 -11.34
N LYS A 505 14.17 -4.64 -10.73
CA LYS A 505 13.97 -4.53 -9.28
C LYS A 505 12.49 -4.67 -8.94
N PRO A 506 12.01 -5.86 -8.52
CA PRO A 506 10.62 -6.05 -8.07
C PRO A 506 10.21 -5.11 -6.94
N MET A 507 11.19 -4.59 -6.20
CA MET A 507 11.02 -3.57 -5.18
C MET A 507 10.21 -2.36 -5.66
N HIS A 508 10.38 -1.94 -6.91
CA HIS A 508 9.60 -0.84 -7.49
C HIS A 508 8.09 -1.16 -7.53
N LEU A 509 7.73 -2.39 -7.91
CA LEU A 509 6.33 -2.86 -7.93
C LEU A 509 5.76 -2.96 -6.51
N LEU A 510 6.55 -3.46 -5.55
CA LEU A 510 6.16 -3.54 -4.15
C LEU A 510 5.87 -2.15 -3.59
N ARG A 511 6.79 -1.20 -3.80
CA ARG A 511 6.64 0.18 -3.33
C ARG A 511 5.40 0.85 -3.94
N CYS A 512 5.16 0.69 -5.23
CA CYS A 512 3.94 1.16 -5.89
C CYS A 512 2.66 0.62 -5.24
N LYS A 513 2.60 -0.69 -4.98
CA LYS A 513 1.42 -1.27 -4.34
C LYS A 513 1.21 -0.75 -2.92
N LEU A 514 2.30 -0.72 -2.15
CA LEU A 514 2.28 -0.32 -0.74
C LEU A 514 1.98 1.17 -0.59
N SER A 515 2.42 2.03 -1.52
CA SER A 515 2.01 3.43 -1.54
C SER A 515 0.51 3.58 -1.81
N MET A 516 -0.08 2.77 -2.69
CA MET A 516 -1.54 2.75 -2.91
C MET A 516 -2.32 2.25 -1.69
N PHE A 517 -1.74 1.31 -0.92
CA PHE A 517 -2.31 0.93 0.37
C PHE A 517 -2.28 2.12 1.34
N GLY A 518 -1.20 2.90 1.30
CA GLY A 518 -0.96 4.07 2.13
C GLY A 518 0.16 3.85 3.15
N ALA A 519 1.11 3.00 2.81
CA ALA A 519 2.28 2.74 3.63
C ALA A 519 3.33 3.85 3.53
N THR A 520 4.11 4.01 4.60
CA THR A 520 5.24 4.94 4.72
C THR A 520 6.49 4.21 5.21
N LYS A 521 7.59 4.95 5.43
CA LYS A 521 8.86 4.44 5.99
C LYS A 521 9.35 3.16 5.30
N PHE A 522 9.52 3.24 3.99
CA PHE A 522 10.06 2.15 3.20
C PHE A 522 11.52 1.87 3.57
N ASP A 523 11.74 0.68 4.11
CA ASP A 523 13.03 0.19 4.60
C ASP A 523 13.30 -1.18 3.95
N PRO A 524 13.87 -1.17 2.73
CA PRO A 524 14.27 -2.39 2.04
C PRO A 524 15.29 -3.16 2.88
N ARG A 525 15.11 -4.48 2.95
CA ARG A 525 16.01 -5.38 3.69
C ARG A 525 16.80 -6.30 2.77
N SER A 526 16.41 -6.34 1.50
CA SER A 526 17.10 -6.92 0.34
C SER A 526 16.33 -6.52 -0.93
N ASP A 527 16.78 -6.95 -2.11
CA ASP A 527 16.03 -6.79 -3.37
C ASP A 527 14.68 -7.53 -3.41
N ARG A 528 14.41 -8.39 -2.41
CA ARG A 528 13.26 -9.31 -2.42
C ARG A 528 12.19 -8.98 -1.37
N TRP A 529 12.46 -8.09 -0.42
CA TRP A 529 11.47 -7.72 0.60
C TRP A 529 11.78 -6.39 1.30
N VAL A 530 10.72 -5.76 1.81
CA VAL A 530 10.73 -4.42 2.40
C VAL A 530 9.89 -4.37 3.66
N ARG A 531 10.32 -3.57 4.63
CA ARG A 531 9.50 -3.17 5.77
C ARG A 531 8.87 -1.81 5.51
N VAL A 532 7.61 -1.66 5.90
CA VAL A 532 6.87 -0.40 5.82
C VAL A 532 6.04 -0.21 7.09
N THR A 533 5.47 0.99 7.25
CA THR A 533 4.52 1.29 8.32
C THR A 533 3.18 1.73 7.72
N LEU A 534 2.09 1.09 8.15
CA LEU A 534 0.71 1.46 7.82
C LEU A 534 0.11 2.30 8.96
N PHE A 535 -0.84 3.18 8.64
CA PHE A 535 -1.56 4.03 9.61
C PHE A 535 -0.65 4.92 10.47
N GLN A 536 0.59 5.17 10.05
CA GLN A 536 1.47 6.06 10.78
C GLN A 536 0.97 7.51 10.67
N GLY A 537 0.75 8.17 11.80
CA GLY A 537 0.16 9.51 11.87
C GLY A 537 -1.37 9.50 11.87
N ALA A 538 -2.02 8.36 11.59
CA ALA A 538 -3.47 8.28 11.47
C ALA A 538 -4.18 8.61 12.79
N PRO A 539 -5.44 9.11 12.71
CA PRO A 539 -6.29 9.30 13.87
C PRO A 539 -6.36 8.07 14.78
N LEU A 540 -6.59 8.31 16.07
CA LEU A 540 -6.85 7.26 17.05
C LEU A 540 -8.28 6.72 16.88
N LEU A 541 -8.58 5.61 17.54
CA LEU A 541 -9.91 5.04 17.47
C LEU A 541 -10.98 5.98 18.05
N ASP A 542 -10.66 6.64 19.16
CA ASP A 542 -11.54 7.62 19.82
C ASP A 542 -11.79 8.85 18.93
N ASP A 543 -10.83 9.19 18.06
CA ASP A 543 -10.94 10.31 17.13
C ASP A 543 -11.99 10.03 16.02
N LEU A 544 -12.43 8.78 15.79
CA LEU A 544 -13.40 8.44 14.74
C LEU A 544 -14.79 9.05 14.96
N SER A 545 -15.13 9.36 16.22
CA SER A 545 -16.41 9.98 16.58
C SER A 545 -16.46 11.47 16.22
N ASP A 546 -15.32 12.10 15.98
CA ASP A 546 -15.21 13.50 15.63
C ASP A 546 -15.26 13.69 14.11
N LYS A 547 -16.36 14.28 13.62
CA LYS A 547 -16.51 14.61 12.19
C LYS A 547 -15.55 15.71 11.71
N GLN A 548 -14.91 16.41 12.63
CA GLN A 548 -13.89 17.43 12.34
C GLN A 548 -12.47 16.87 12.50
N VAL A 549 -12.32 15.55 12.70
CA VAL A 549 -11.01 14.93 12.84
C VAL A 549 -10.10 15.30 11.67
N ASN A 550 -8.89 15.70 12.05
CA ASN A 550 -7.92 16.21 11.13
C ASN A 550 -7.36 15.08 10.22
N ASP A 551 -7.70 15.09 8.94
CA ASP A 551 -7.14 14.20 7.91
C ASP A 551 -5.85 14.79 7.29
N HIS A 552 -4.98 15.38 8.10
CA HIS A 552 -3.65 15.90 7.74
C HIS A 552 -2.54 15.09 8.42
N TRP A 553 -2.34 13.86 7.97
CA TRP A 553 -1.34 12.96 8.55
C TRP A 553 -0.36 12.36 7.53
N ILE A 554 -0.19 13.02 6.38
CA ILE A 554 0.89 12.69 5.46
C ILE A 554 2.26 13.06 6.09
N PHE A 555 3.30 12.29 5.76
CA PHE A 555 4.67 12.53 6.22
C PHE A 555 4.80 12.77 7.75
N PRO A 556 4.36 11.81 8.59
CA PRO A 556 4.38 11.97 10.04
C PRO A 556 5.82 12.17 10.54
N VAL A 557 6.04 13.24 11.30
CA VAL A 557 7.31 13.58 11.93
C VAL A 557 7.29 13.17 13.40
N LEU A 558 8.46 12.87 13.97
CA LEU A 558 8.56 12.55 15.40
C LEU A 558 8.02 13.71 16.25
N PRO A 559 7.08 13.46 17.19
CA PRO A 559 6.57 14.51 18.09
C PRO A 559 7.67 15.06 18.99
N VAL A 560 7.67 16.37 19.19
CA VAL A 560 8.49 17.03 20.21
C VAL A 560 7.61 17.27 21.43
N VAL A 561 7.80 16.49 22.49
CA VAL A 561 7.07 16.70 23.75
C VAL A 561 7.83 17.73 24.58
N SER A 562 7.27 18.93 24.71
CA SER A 562 7.82 19.94 25.61
C SER A 562 7.65 19.48 27.08
N PRO A 563 8.69 19.59 27.93
CA PRO A 563 8.62 19.17 29.32
C PRO A 563 7.58 19.90 30.18
N ASP A 564 7.02 21.03 29.72
CA ASP A 564 6.02 21.82 30.44
C ASP A 564 4.59 21.24 30.43
N ASN A 565 4.26 20.33 29.51
CA ASN A 565 2.93 19.71 29.44
C ASN A 565 2.63 18.75 30.61
N ASN A 566 3.63 18.34 31.39
CA ASN A 566 3.43 17.55 32.60
C ASN A 566 2.86 18.37 33.76
N LYS A 567 3.04 19.71 33.79
CA LYS A 567 2.59 20.55 34.91
C LYS A 567 1.17 21.09 34.76
N GLU A 568 0.70 21.30 33.53
CA GLU A 568 -0.68 21.76 33.31
C GLU A 568 -1.72 20.64 33.49
N ARG A 569 -1.33 19.36 33.37
CA ARG A 569 -2.23 18.22 33.56
C ARG A 569 -2.52 17.88 35.03
N GLU A 570 -1.67 18.27 35.97
CA GLU A 570 -1.93 18.14 37.42
C GLU A 570 -2.96 19.16 37.94
N GLN A 571 -3.34 20.18 37.16
CA GLN A 571 -4.31 21.20 37.59
C GLN A 571 -5.75 20.95 37.13
N HIS A 572 -6.00 19.92 36.32
CA HIS A 572 -7.32 19.61 35.75
C HIS A 572 -7.81 18.17 35.97
N GLN A 573 -7.21 17.42 36.91
CA GLN A 573 -7.82 16.21 37.48
C GLN A 573 -8.42 16.47 38.85
#